data_AF-A0A949UCX3-F1
#
_entry.id   AF-A0A949UCX3-F1
#
_cell.length_a   1.000
_cell.length_b   1.000
_cell.length_c   1.000
_cell.angle_alpha   90.00
_cell.angle_beta   90.00
_cell.angle_gamma   90.00
#
_symmetry.space_group_name_H-M   'P 1'
#
loop_
_entity.id
_entity.type
_entity.pdbx_description
1 polymer ?
#
loop_
_entity_poly.entity_id
_entity_poly.type
_entity_poly.pdbx_seq_one_letter_code
_entity_poly.pdbx_strand_id
1 'polypeptide(L)' 'MVESFVKNLMQMFCRHSFSWPHSSVDGRDYQVCVICGSAYEYDWRSMRRTRRLASVIAQPSDLDSQPYAER' A
#
# COMPACT_ATOMS: atom_id res chain seq x y z
N MET A 1 -20.05 -10.61 10.13
CA MET A 1 -19.95 -9.47 11.07
C MET A 1 -18.69 -9.47 11.95
N VAL A 2 -17.75 -10.43 11.80
CA VAL A 2 -16.48 -10.47 12.58
C VAL A 2 -15.28 -9.88 11.82
N GLU A 3 -15.33 -9.83 10.49
CA GLU A 3 -14.23 -9.37 9.63
C GLU A 3 -13.88 -7.89 9.86
N SER A 4 -14.88 -7.05 10.07
CA SER A 4 -14.70 -5.62 10.30
C SER A 4 -13.99 -5.31 11.62
N PHE A 5 -14.25 -6.11 12.65
CA PHE A 5 -13.69 -5.91 13.98
C PHE A 5 -12.22 -6.34 14.02
N VAL A 6 -11.89 -7.48 13.40
CA VAL A 6 -10.50 -7.95 13.27
C VAL A 6 -9.68 -6.97 12.42
N LYS A 7 -10.22 -6.44 11.32
CA LYS A 7 -9.56 -5.39 10.54
C LYS A 7 -9.28 -4.13 11.35
N ASN A 8 -10.23 -3.68 12.16
CA ASN A 8 -10.07 -2.48 12.99
C ASN A 8 -9.01 -2.68 14.07
N LEU A 9 -9.04 -3.84 14.75
CA LEU A 9 -8.07 -4.18 15.77
C LEU A 9 -6.65 -4.33 15.19
N MET A 10 -6.54 -4.94 14.00
CA MET A 10 -5.27 -5.03 13.27
C MET A 10 -4.74 -3.67 12.82
N GLN A 11 -5.60 -2.72 12.43
CA GLN A 11 -5.15 -1.35 12.13
C GLN A 11 -4.59 -0.64 13.36
N MET A 12 -5.18 -0.85 14.54
CA MET A 12 -4.77 -0.19 15.79
C MET A 12 -3.40 -0.67 16.30
N PHE A 13 -3.08 -1.95 16.11
CA PHE A 13 -1.82 -2.57 16.57
C PHE A 13 -0.81 -2.85 15.45
N CYS A 14 -1.04 -2.34 14.23
CA CYS A 14 -0.16 -2.61 13.11
C CYS A 14 1.21 -1.91 13.32
N ARG A 15 2.26 -2.70 13.56
CA ARG A 15 3.65 -2.30 13.34
C ARG A 15 3.92 -2.25 11.85
N HIS A 16 3.36 -1.24 11.18
CA HIS A 16 3.31 -1.14 9.72
C HIS A 16 4.63 -1.58 9.06
N SER A 17 4.53 -2.63 8.26
CA SER A 17 5.62 -3.09 7.38
C SER A 17 5.26 -2.73 5.96
N PHE A 18 6.12 -1.97 5.30
CA PHE A 18 5.83 -1.38 4.01
C PHE A 18 6.48 -2.18 2.88
N SER A 19 5.74 -2.35 1.79
CA SER A 19 6.28 -2.91 0.56
C SER A 19 7.26 -1.95 -0.10
N TRP A 20 7.95 -2.44 -1.13
CA TRP A 20 8.66 -1.57 -2.04
C TRP A 20 7.72 -0.46 -2.56
N PRO A 21 8.20 0.79 -2.69
CA PRO A 21 7.40 1.88 -3.22
C PRO A 21 6.92 1.57 -4.64
N HIS A 22 5.63 1.81 -4.87
CA HIS A 22 4.98 1.69 -6.16
C HIS A 22 4.88 3.06 -6.80
N SER A 23 5.49 3.22 -7.97
CA SER A 23 5.37 4.40 -8.81
C SER A 23 3.99 4.45 -9.46
N SER A 24 3.16 5.43 -9.07
CA SER A 24 1.90 5.70 -9.76
C SER A 24 2.15 6.49 -11.03
N VAL A 25 1.25 6.31 -12.01
CA VAL A 25 1.27 7.02 -13.30
C VAL A 25 1.20 8.54 -13.12
N ASP A 26 0.61 9.01 -12.02
CA ASP A 26 0.48 10.43 -11.68
C ASP A 26 1.77 11.08 -11.14
N GLY A 27 2.88 10.36 -11.10
CA GLY A 27 4.14 10.82 -10.51
C GLY A 27 4.07 10.99 -8.99
N ARG A 28 3.03 10.43 -8.37
CA ARG A 28 2.90 10.31 -6.92
C ARG A 28 3.03 8.86 -6.56
N ASP A 29 4.16 8.51 -6.04
CA ASP A 29 4.31 7.15 -5.65
C ASP A 29 3.92 6.96 -4.17
N TYR A 30 3.69 5.71 -3.82
CA TYR A 30 3.14 5.35 -2.54
C TYR A 30 3.69 4.01 -2.08
N GLN A 31 3.58 3.76 -0.78
CA GLN A 31 3.89 2.48 -0.15
C GLN A 31 2.64 1.94 0.53
N VAL A 32 2.42 0.64 0.42
CA VAL A 32 1.30 -0.04 1.05
C VAL A 32 1.83 -0.89 2.20
N CYS A 33 1.12 -0.87 3.32
CA CYS A 33 1.41 -1.77 4.41
C CYS A 33 0.97 -3.20 4.04
N VAL A 34 1.90 -4.15 4.01
CA VAL A 34 1.59 -5.55 3.67
C VAL A 34 0.78 -6.27 4.77
N ILE A 35 0.69 -5.67 5.96
CA ILE A 35 -0.05 -6.23 7.10
C ILE A 35 -1.50 -5.74 7.10
N CYS A 36 -1.72 -4.42 6.98
CA CYS A 36 -3.05 -3.81 7.15
C CYS A 36 -3.63 -3.20 5.86
N GLY A 37 -2.86 -3.16 4.77
CA GLY A 37 -3.25 -2.59 3.48
C GLY A 37 -3.32 -1.06 3.46
N SER A 38 -2.89 -0.37 4.52
CA SER A 38 -2.90 1.11 4.52
C SER A 38 -1.86 1.67 3.57
N ALA A 39 -2.28 2.53 2.65
CA ALA A 39 -1.42 3.22 1.72
C ALA A 39 -0.92 4.56 2.29
N TYR A 40 0.34 4.87 2.00
CA TYR A 40 1.01 6.10 2.39
C TYR A 40 1.73 6.68 1.20
N GLU A 41 1.61 7.98 1.01
CA GLU A 41 2.39 8.72 0.03
C GLU A 41 3.87 8.70 0.41
N TYR A 42 4.71 8.50 -0.58
CA TYR A 42 6.16 8.50 -0.43
C TYR A 42 6.76 9.62 -1.28
N ASP A 43 7.65 10.40 -0.68
CA ASP A 43 8.39 11.43 -1.40
C ASP A 43 9.85 10.99 -1.57
N TRP A 44 10.27 10.71 -2.82
CA TRP A 44 11.66 10.39 -3.16
C TRP A 44 12.61 11.52 -2.83
N ARG A 45 12.16 12.78 -2.97
CA ARG A 45 13.04 13.94 -2.80
C ARG A 45 13.48 14.05 -1.35
N SER A 46 12.56 13.84 -0.42
CA SER A 46 12.83 13.86 1.01
C SER A 46 13.10 12.48 1.61
N MET A 47 13.02 11.41 0.83
CA MET A 47 13.15 10.00 1.27
C MET A 47 12.25 9.70 2.48
N ARG A 48 11.04 10.26 2.48
CA ARG A 48 10.13 10.26 3.63
C ARG A 48 8.71 9.92 3.24
N ARG A 49 8.02 9.24 4.14
CA ARG A 49 6.59 9.02 4.08
C ARG A 49 5.91 10.27 4.62
N THR A 50 5.01 10.86 3.84
CA THR A 50 4.35 12.12 4.17
C THR A 50 2.98 11.88 4.76
N ARG A 51 2.05 11.33 3.97
CA ARG A 51 0.63 11.31 4.31
C ARG A 51 0.01 9.94 4.10
N ARG A 52 -0.91 9.55 4.98
CA ARG A 52 -1.78 8.39 4.77
C ARG A 52 -2.78 8.70 3.65
N LEU A 53 -2.82 7.86 2.63
CA LEU A 53 -3.81 7.94 1.56
C LEU A 53 -5.08 7.24 2.05
N ALA A 54 -6.16 8.01 2.24
CA ALA A 54 -7.41 7.52 2.84
C ALA A 54 -8.16 6.52 1.94
N SER A 55 -7.82 6.47 0.67
CA SER A 55 -8.39 5.54 -0.30
C SER A 55 -7.29 5.16 -1.28
N VAL A 56 -6.64 4.05 -1.00
CA VAL A 56 -6.26 3.16 -2.08
C VAL A 56 -7.13 1.94 -1.85
N ILE A 57 -8.40 2.04 -2.28
CA ILE A 57 -8.95 0.87 -2.96
C ILE A 57 -7.93 0.65 -4.07
N ALA A 58 -6.98 -0.25 -3.82
CA ALA A 58 -6.15 -0.78 -4.87
C ALA A 58 -7.17 -1.26 -5.89
N GLN A 59 -7.34 -0.52 -6.97
CA GLN A 59 -8.07 -1.03 -8.12
C GLN A 59 -7.28 -2.28 -8.49
N PRO A 60 -7.82 -3.49 -8.30
CA PRO A 60 -7.17 -4.70 -8.73
C PRO A 60 -7.48 -4.86 -10.23
N SER A 61 -7.13 -3.86 -11.05
CA SER A 61 -7.33 -3.91 -12.50
C SER A 61 -6.08 -4.33 -13.26
N ASP A 62 -4.92 -4.47 -12.60
CA ASP A 62 -3.68 -4.93 -13.25
C ASP A 62 -3.19 -6.28 -12.71
N LEU A 63 -4.12 -7.16 -12.32
CA LEU A 63 -3.81 -8.57 -12.01
C LEU A 63 -3.61 -9.44 -13.27
N ASP A 64 -3.46 -8.83 -14.46
CA ASP A 64 -3.42 -9.59 -15.73
C ASP A 64 -2.19 -9.30 -16.62
N SER A 65 -1.12 -8.70 -16.11
CA SER A 65 0.07 -8.48 -16.95
C SER A 65 1.39 -8.43 -16.17
N GLN A 66 1.81 -9.55 -15.59
CA GLN A 66 3.23 -9.84 -15.61
C GLN A 66 3.50 -11.35 -15.50
N PRO A 67 3.82 -12.05 -16.60
CA PRO A 67 4.52 -13.31 -16.47
C PRO A 67 5.84 -13.01 -15.76
N TYR A 68 6.04 -13.67 -14.62
CA TYR A 68 7.33 -13.79 -13.97
C TYR A 68 8.35 -14.21 -15.03
N ALA A 69 9.24 -13.30 -15.41
CA ALA A 69 10.36 -13.62 -16.28
C ALA A 69 11.30 -14.53 -15.48
N GLU A 70 11.16 -15.82 -15.71
CA GLU A 70 12.14 -16.83 -15.33
C GLU A 70 13.49 -16.45 -15.95
N ARG A 71 14.48 -16.21 -15.10
CA ARG A 71 15.90 -16.28 -15.45
C ARG A 71 16.60 -17.19 -14.46
#